data_AF-A0A495J6W6-F1
#
_entry.id   AF-A0A495J6W6-F1
#
_cell.length_a   1.000
_cell.length_b   1.000
_cell.length_c   1.000
_cell.angle_alpha   90.00
_cell.angle_beta   90.00
_cell.angle_gamma   90.00
#
_symmetry.space_group_name_H-M   'P 1'
#
loop_
_entity.id
_entity.type
_entity.pdbx_description
1 polymer ?
#
loop_
_entity_poly.entity_id
_entity_poly.type
_entity_poly.pdbx_seq_one_letter_code
_entity_poly.pdbx_strand_id
1 'polypeptide(L)'
;MENINDTGVSLSVSVQSIDEPTSPNNDTYNFLQFEDLYKNGDFIKAKARFSTDLLISIKNEEPDDFYESYTLSTYNKYYADYGIASGEWLNDLLTQNLNNVAIVCGILKILSFVEFSKLQSFARTMLMICIFQYEKHPDVEIAEQIIKCIEKWNDKAFINTLQKMNCEIGFIDLYKDLVLEQLQLL
;
A
#
# COMPACT_ATOMS: atom_id res chain seq x y z
N MET A 1 19.51 54.77 -34.69
CA MET A 1 20.94 54.50 -34.93
C MET A 1 21.43 53.66 -33.77
N GLU A 2 22.01 52.51 -34.11
CA GLU A 2 22.46 51.43 -33.24
C GLU A 2 23.51 51.88 -32.20
N ASN A 3 23.54 51.22 -31.03
CA ASN A 3 24.64 50.27 -30.79
C ASN A 3 24.36 49.31 -29.62
N ILE A 4 24.74 48.05 -29.86
CA ILE A 4 24.71 46.88 -28.98
C ILE A 4 26.09 46.77 -28.30
N ASN A 5 26.13 46.35 -27.04
CA ASN A 5 27.24 45.65 -26.35
C ASN A 5 26.65 45.14 -25.03
N ASP A 6 26.28 43.88 -24.87
CA ASP A 6 27.15 42.70 -24.70
C ASP A 6 28.16 42.86 -23.56
N THR A 7 27.82 42.33 -22.39
CA THR A 7 28.77 41.77 -21.42
C THR A 7 28.02 40.72 -20.59
N GLY A 8 28.17 39.48 -21.01
CA GLY A 8 27.78 38.31 -20.24
C GLY A 8 28.54 38.21 -18.93
N VAL A 9 27.81 37.88 -17.86
CA VAL A 9 28.37 37.27 -16.65
C VAL A 9 27.66 35.95 -16.47
N SER A 10 28.33 34.88 -16.91
CA SER A 10 27.98 33.50 -16.63
C SER A 10 28.44 33.16 -15.22
N LEU A 11 27.51 32.86 -14.32
CA LEU A 11 27.81 32.30 -13.01
C LEU A 11 27.93 30.77 -13.15
N SER A 12 29.14 30.28 -13.42
CA SER A 12 29.48 28.87 -13.28
C SER A 12 29.82 28.56 -11.82
N VAL A 13 28.89 27.94 -11.10
CA VAL A 13 29.16 27.35 -9.80
C VAL A 13 29.75 25.95 -10.04
N SER A 14 31.05 25.80 -9.80
CA SER A 14 31.71 24.51 -9.75
C SER A 14 31.43 23.85 -8.40
N VAL A 15 30.54 22.85 -8.37
CA VAL A 15 30.37 21.98 -7.21
C VAL A 15 31.41 20.86 -7.32
N GLN A 16 32.33 20.83 -6.35
CA GLN A 16 33.32 19.78 -6.20
C GLN A 16 32.62 18.43 -5.98
N SER A 17 33.04 17.40 -6.73
CA SER A 17 32.62 16.02 -6.57
C SER A 17 33.05 15.49 -5.21
N ILE A 18 32.09 15.16 -4.36
CA ILE A 18 32.30 14.37 -3.15
C ILE A 18 32.13 12.91 -3.55
N ASP A 19 33.20 12.12 -3.48
CA ASP A 19 33.14 10.67 -3.64
C ASP A 19 32.41 10.06 -2.43
N GLU A 20 31.14 9.67 -2.62
CA GLU A 20 30.42 8.81 -1.68
C GLU A 20 30.66 7.32 -2.01
N PRO A 21 30.84 6.46 -1.01
CA PRO A 21 31.12 5.04 -1.22
C PRO A 21 29.89 4.33 -1.78
N THR A 22 30.06 3.64 -2.90
CA THR A 22 29.04 2.79 -3.54
C THR A 22 28.54 1.70 -2.61
N SER A 23 27.33 1.88 -2.08
CA SER A 23 26.48 0.77 -1.60
C SER A 23 25.60 0.30 -2.77
N PRO A 24 25.50 -1.01 -3.04
CA PRO A 24 24.63 -1.51 -4.11
C PRO A 24 23.17 -1.39 -3.66
N ASN A 25 22.52 -0.28 -3.99
CA ASN A 25 21.06 -0.17 -3.90
C ASN A 25 20.44 -1.03 -5.01
N ASN A 26 19.85 -2.15 -4.61
CA ASN A 26 19.19 -3.12 -5.49
C ASN A 26 17.70 -2.81 -5.73
N ASP A 27 17.23 -1.60 -5.39
CA ASP A 27 15.80 -1.25 -5.39
C ASP A 27 15.38 -0.30 -6.52
N THR A 28 16.22 -0.07 -7.52
CA THR A 28 15.81 0.67 -8.72
C THR A 28 15.10 -0.29 -9.68
N TYR A 29 13.86 -0.68 -9.35
CA TYR A 29 12.96 -1.33 -10.30
C TYR A 29 12.75 -0.38 -11.48
N ASN A 30 13.38 -0.71 -12.61
CA ASN A 30 13.38 0.13 -13.81
C ASN A 30 11.96 0.19 -14.39
N PHE A 31 11.38 1.38 -14.52
CA PHE A 31 10.07 1.62 -15.14
C PHE A 31 9.94 0.97 -16.54
N LEU A 32 11.08 0.81 -17.24
CA LEU A 32 11.18 0.13 -18.52
C LEU A 32 10.90 -1.39 -18.46
N GLN A 33 11.15 -2.06 -17.32
CA GLN A 33 10.79 -3.49 -17.15
C GLN A 33 9.28 -3.68 -16.99
N PHE A 34 8.55 -2.69 -16.48
CA PHE A 34 7.10 -2.75 -16.36
C PHE A 34 6.41 -2.71 -17.73
N GLU A 35 6.84 -1.85 -18.65
CA GLU A 35 6.23 -1.77 -19.99
C GLU A 35 6.35 -3.06 -20.80
N ASP A 36 7.45 -3.80 -20.66
CA ASP A 36 7.66 -5.06 -21.37
C ASP A 36 6.83 -6.21 -20.78
N LEU A 37 6.54 -6.19 -19.48
CA LEU A 37 5.62 -7.14 -18.85
C LEU A 37 4.19 -6.95 -19.38
N TYR A 38 3.72 -5.71 -19.53
CA TYR A 38 2.38 -5.40 -20.06
C TYR A 38 2.15 -5.86 -21.51
N LYS A 39 3.21 -6.00 -22.32
CA LYS A 39 3.12 -6.40 -23.73
C LYS A 39 2.99 -7.92 -23.93
N ASN A 40 3.26 -8.72 -22.89
CA ASN A 40 3.24 -10.18 -22.98
C ASN A 40 1.90 -10.73 -22.46
N GLY A 41 1.21 -11.54 -23.27
CA GLY A 41 -0.05 -12.20 -22.90
C GLY A 41 0.02 -13.08 -21.65
N ASP A 42 1.22 -13.41 -21.17
CA ASP A 42 1.45 -14.12 -19.92
C ASP A 42 1.26 -13.24 -18.67
N PHE A 43 1.48 -11.93 -18.76
CA PHE A 43 1.23 -11.01 -17.65
C PHE A 43 -0.26 -10.79 -17.40
N ILE A 44 -1.06 -10.66 -18.47
CA ILE A 44 -2.53 -10.60 -18.37
C ILE A 44 -3.08 -11.88 -17.75
N LYS A 45 -2.56 -13.04 -18.17
CA LYS A 45 -2.94 -14.33 -17.56
C LYS A 45 -2.50 -14.42 -16.10
N ALA A 46 -1.31 -13.89 -15.75
CA ALA A 46 -0.83 -13.86 -14.38
C ALA A 46 -1.72 -13.00 -13.48
N LYS A 47 -2.11 -11.79 -13.94
CA LYS A 47 -3.06 -10.92 -13.23
C LYS A 47 -4.41 -11.62 -13.02
N ALA A 48 -4.95 -12.27 -14.04
CA ALA A 48 -6.21 -13.00 -13.92
C ALA A 48 -6.12 -14.17 -12.92
N ARG A 49 -5.00 -14.91 -12.91
CA ARG A 49 -4.73 -15.95 -11.91
C ARG A 49 -4.58 -15.37 -10.51
N PHE A 50 -3.85 -14.27 -10.35
CA PHE A 50 -3.72 -13.56 -9.07
C PHE A 50 -5.10 -13.24 -8.50
N SER A 51 -5.96 -12.59 -9.28
CA SER A 51 -7.31 -12.24 -8.81
C SER A 51 -8.13 -13.49 -8.46
N THR A 52 -8.06 -14.54 -9.28
CA THR A 52 -8.80 -15.78 -9.04
C THR A 52 -8.33 -16.48 -7.76
N ASP A 53 -7.03 -16.69 -7.62
CA ASP A 53 -6.42 -17.38 -6.49
C ASP A 53 -6.69 -16.62 -5.18
N LEU A 54 -6.58 -15.29 -5.21
CA LEU A 54 -6.81 -14.46 -4.02
C LEU A 54 -8.28 -14.43 -3.62
N LEU A 55 -9.21 -14.39 -4.57
CA LEU A 55 -10.64 -14.49 -4.25
C LEU A 55 -11.00 -15.86 -3.67
N ILE A 56 -10.38 -16.94 -4.17
CA ILE A 56 -10.53 -18.29 -3.62
C ILE A 56 -9.95 -18.34 -2.20
N SER A 57 -8.77 -17.75 -1.97
CA SER A 57 -8.15 -17.75 -0.65
C SER A 57 -9.00 -17.01 0.37
N ILE A 58 -9.49 -15.81 0.03
CA ILE A 58 -10.36 -15.00 0.89
C ILE A 58 -11.65 -15.76 1.22
N LYS A 59 -12.25 -16.42 0.23
CA LYS A 59 -13.50 -17.17 0.43
C LYS A 59 -13.31 -18.38 1.35
N ASN A 60 -12.16 -19.04 1.27
CA ASN A 60 -11.88 -20.26 2.02
C ASN A 60 -11.17 -19.98 3.35
N GLU A 61 -10.94 -18.72 3.68
CA GLU A 61 -10.25 -18.33 4.90
C GLU A 61 -11.16 -18.61 6.11
N GLU A 62 -10.68 -19.48 7.00
CA GLU A 62 -11.37 -19.72 8.27
C GLU A 62 -11.11 -18.55 9.23
N PRO A 63 -12.06 -18.20 10.11
CA PRO A 63 -12.00 -16.97 10.90
C PRO A 63 -10.83 -16.83 11.90
N ASP A 64 -10.05 -17.87 12.19
CA ASP A 64 -9.33 -17.90 13.48
C ASP A 64 -8.01 -18.70 13.54
N ASP A 65 -7.26 -18.83 12.45
CA ASP A 65 -5.94 -19.47 12.55
C ASP A 65 -4.82 -18.47 12.86
N PHE A 66 -4.16 -18.69 14.00
CA PHE A 66 -2.95 -18.02 14.50
C PHE A 66 -1.70 -18.15 13.57
N TYR A 67 -1.86 -18.70 12.37
CA TYR A 67 -0.81 -18.90 11.37
C TYR A 67 -0.87 -17.85 10.26
N GLU A 68 0.17 -17.77 9.43
CA GLU A 68 0.17 -16.89 8.26
C GLU A 68 -1.08 -17.16 7.41
N SER A 69 -1.93 -16.14 7.29
CA SER A 69 -3.19 -16.18 6.54
C SER A 69 -2.98 -16.82 5.17
N TYR A 70 -3.86 -17.74 4.77
CA TYR A 70 -3.78 -18.37 3.44
C TYR A 70 -3.87 -17.30 2.34
N THR A 71 -4.64 -16.25 2.59
CA THR A 71 -4.71 -15.07 1.72
C THR A 71 -3.39 -14.29 1.67
N LEU A 72 -2.73 -14.07 2.81
CA LEU A 72 -1.42 -13.44 2.84
C LEU A 72 -0.36 -14.27 2.12
N SER A 73 -0.34 -15.59 2.33
CA SER A 73 0.60 -16.49 1.65
C SER A 73 0.41 -16.48 0.13
N THR A 74 -0.85 -16.40 -0.32
CA THR A 74 -1.20 -16.26 -1.74
C THR A 74 -0.65 -14.95 -2.30
N TYR A 75 -0.86 -13.83 -1.61
CA TYR A 75 -0.27 -12.55 -2.01
C TYR A 75 1.27 -12.60 -2.07
N ASN A 76 1.92 -13.14 -1.03
CA ASN A 76 3.37 -13.21 -0.93
C ASN A 76 4.00 -14.03 -2.06
N LYS A 77 3.34 -15.11 -2.50
CA LYS A 77 3.75 -15.87 -3.69
C LYS A 77 3.80 -14.98 -4.94
N TYR A 78 2.75 -14.22 -5.20
CA TYR A 78 2.72 -13.33 -6.36
C TYR A 78 3.65 -12.12 -6.21
N TYR A 79 3.85 -11.61 -4.99
CA TYR A 79 4.82 -10.56 -4.73
C TYR A 79 6.26 -11.03 -5.02
N ALA A 80 6.60 -12.28 -4.69
CA ALA A 80 7.91 -12.85 -5.00
C ALA A 80 8.19 -12.92 -6.51
N ASP A 81 7.16 -13.23 -7.31
CA ASP A 81 7.28 -13.40 -8.76
C ASP A 81 7.14 -12.07 -9.54
N TYR A 82 6.33 -11.13 -9.06
CA TYR A 82 5.91 -9.94 -9.81
C TYR A 82 6.18 -8.60 -9.10
N GLY A 83 6.67 -8.61 -7.86
CA GLY A 83 7.04 -7.42 -7.11
C GLY A 83 5.90 -6.40 -7.00
N ILE A 84 6.20 -5.13 -7.29
CA ILE A 84 5.26 -4.01 -7.17
C ILE A 84 3.99 -4.21 -8.02
N ALA A 85 4.05 -4.96 -9.13
CA ALA A 85 2.86 -5.23 -9.95
C ALA A 85 1.75 -5.94 -9.17
N SER A 86 2.08 -6.79 -8.20
CA SER A 86 1.07 -7.46 -7.37
C SER A 86 0.34 -6.47 -6.46
N GLY A 87 0.99 -5.38 -6.04
CA GLY A 87 0.37 -4.27 -5.31
C GLY A 87 -0.63 -3.50 -6.16
N GLU A 88 -0.30 -3.25 -7.43
CA GLU A 88 -1.24 -2.66 -8.40
C GLU A 88 -2.45 -3.57 -8.63
N TRP A 89 -2.23 -4.87 -8.83
CA TRP A 89 -3.31 -5.85 -9.01
C TRP A 89 -4.19 -5.98 -7.78
N LEU A 90 -3.62 -5.88 -6.58
CA LEU A 90 -4.35 -5.85 -5.32
C LEU A 90 -5.26 -4.62 -5.23
N ASN A 91 -4.73 -3.44 -5.58
CA ASN A 91 -5.49 -2.19 -5.64
C ASN A 91 -6.64 -2.26 -6.66
N ASP A 92 -6.41 -2.84 -7.83
CA ASP A 92 -7.44 -3.05 -8.83
C ASP A 92 -8.55 -3.98 -8.32
N LEU A 93 -8.16 -5.09 -7.68
CA LEU A 93 -9.11 -6.03 -7.10
C LEU A 93 -9.96 -5.38 -6.01
N LEU A 94 -9.34 -4.58 -5.14
CA LEU A 94 -10.03 -3.81 -4.11
C LEU A 94 -11.06 -2.87 -4.73
N THR A 95 -10.63 -2.05 -5.69
CA THR A 95 -11.47 -1.03 -6.33
C THR A 95 -12.68 -1.63 -7.04
N GLN A 96 -12.53 -2.82 -7.64
CA GLN A 96 -13.62 -3.53 -8.31
C GLN A 96 -14.62 -4.18 -7.33
N ASN A 97 -14.24 -4.33 -6.05
CA ASN A 97 -14.98 -5.10 -5.05
C ASN A 97 -15.27 -4.33 -3.76
N LEU A 98 -15.27 -2.99 -3.78
CA LEU A 98 -15.45 -2.15 -2.58
C LEU A 98 -16.72 -2.44 -1.79
N ASN A 99 -17.79 -2.89 -2.45
CA ASN A 99 -19.05 -3.21 -1.79
C ASN A 99 -19.11 -4.64 -1.23
N ASN A 100 -18.06 -5.45 -1.43
CA ASN A 100 -17.97 -6.79 -0.89
C ASN A 100 -17.08 -6.80 0.36
N VAL A 101 -17.73 -6.75 1.53
CA VAL A 101 -17.06 -6.70 2.85
C VAL A 101 -16.02 -7.81 3.00
N ALA A 102 -16.32 -9.05 2.59
CA ALA A 102 -15.38 -10.17 2.71
C ALA A 102 -14.09 -9.94 1.90
N ILE A 103 -14.21 -9.40 0.68
CA ILE A 103 -13.04 -9.08 -0.16
C ILE A 103 -12.27 -7.91 0.43
N VAL A 104 -12.95 -6.85 0.88
CA VAL A 104 -12.31 -5.69 1.52
C VAL A 104 -11.56 -6.11 2.78
N CYS A 105 -12.17 -6.90 3.66
CA CYS A 105 -11.54 -7.46 4.85
C CYS A 105 -10.33 -8.33 4.49
N GLY A 106 -10.46 -9.24 3.53
CA GLY A 106 -9.37 -10.09 3.07
C GLY A 106 -8.18 -9.29 2.54
N ILE A 107 -8.44 -8.21 1.79
CA ILE A 107 -7.38 -7.31 1.31
C ILE A 107 -6.78 -6.52 2.46
N LEU A 108 -7.57 -5.96 3.39
CA LEU A 108 -7.05 -5.27 4.56
C LEU A 108 -6.23 -6.18 5.47
N LYS A 109 -6.56 -7.47 5.57
CA LYS A 109 -5.72 -8.48 6.25
C LYS A 109 -4.35 -8.58 5.59
N ILE A 110 -4.25 -8.58 4.26
CA ILE A 110 -2.94 -8.53 3.59
C ILE A 110 -2.20 -7.25 3.99
N LEU A 111 -2.88 -6.10 3.90
CA LEU A 111 -2.29 -4.79 4.20
C LEU A 111 -1.78 -4.68 5.65
N SER A 112 -2.44 -5.34 6.61
CA SER A 112 -2.05 -5.30 8.02
C SER A 112 -0.80 -6.10 8.36
N PHE A 113 -0.33 -6.96 7.45
CA PHE A 113 0.93 -7.70 7.60
C PHE A 113 2.05 -7.19 6.67
N VAL A 114 1.70 -6.65 5.50
CA VAL A 114 2.68 -6.18 4.52
C VAL A 114 3.25 -4.82 4.91
N GLU A 115 4.57 -4.68 4.82
CA GLU A 115 5.25 -3.41 5.08
C GLU A 115 4.85 -2.34 4.06
N PHE A 116 4.67 -1.11 4.55
CA PHE A 116 4.29 0.03 3.73
C PHE A 116 5.20 0.22 2.50
N SER A 117 6.51 0.03 2.66
CA SER A 117 7.52 0.17 1.60
C SER A 117 7.31 -0.82 0.43
N LYS A 118 6.76 -2.01 0.69
CA LYS A 118 6.51 -3.02 -0.35
C LYS A 118 5.35 -2.67 -1.26
N LEU A 119 4.42 -1.85 -0.77
CA LEU A 119 3.21 -1.42 -1.46
C LEU A 119 3.32 -0.02 -2.07
N GLN A 120 4.40 0.72 -1.75
CA GLN A 120 4.73 2.03 -2.32
C GLN A 120 3.52 3.00 -2.24
N SER A 121 3.21 3.70 -3.33
CA SER A 121 2.10 4.65 -3.40
C SER A 121 0.72 4.01 -3.26
N PHE A 122 0.57 2.70 -3.48
CA PHE A 122 -0.73 2.03 -3.40
C PHE A 122 -1.19 1.81 -1.95
N ALA A 123 -0.28 1.73 -0.97
CA ALA A 123 -0.62 1.49 0.44
C ALA A 123 -1.63 2.52 0.98
N ARG A 124 -1.29 3.81 0.90
CA ARG A 124 -2.17 4.89 1.39
C ARG A 124 -3.45 4.97 0.60
N THR A 125 -3.39 4.83 -0.72
CA THR A 125 -4.57 4.89 -1.58
C THR A 125 -5.56 3.79 -1.24
N MET A 126 -5.11 2.54 -1.12
CA MET A 126 -5.97 1.41 -0.74
C MET A 126 -6.58 1.62 0.64
N LEU A 127 -5.77 1.99 1.64
CA LEU A 127 -6.25 2.19 3.00
C LEU A 127 -7.27 3.35 3.07
N MET A 128 -7.03 4.46 2.38
CA MET A 128 -7.97 5.58 2.32
C MET A 128 -9.30 5.20 1.65
N ILE A 129 -9.27 4.38 0.60
CA ILE A 129 -10.48 3.87 -0.04
C ILE A 129 -11.27 2.98 0.92
N CYS A 130 -10.59 2.11 1.68
CA CYS A 130 -11.23 1.28 2.71
C CYS A 130 -11.86 2.12 3.82
N ILE A 131 -11.18 3.17 4.28
CA ILE A 131 -11.70 4.10 5.29
C ILE A 131 -12.96 4.81 4.77
N PHE A 132 -12.92 5.32 3.54
CA PHE A 132 -14.09 5.95 2.93
C PHE A 132 -15.27 4.97 2.78
N GLN A 133 -15.00 3.71 2.46
CA GLN A 133 -16.04 2.69 2.38
C GLN A 133 -16.62 2.37 3.77
N TYR A 134 -15.76 2.27 4.78
CA TYR A 134 -16.17 2.08 6.17
C TYR A 134 -17.10 3.21 6.65
N GLU A 135 -16.78 4.47 6.36
CA GLU A 135 -17.63 5.62 6.73
C GLU A 135 -19.04 5.52 6.13
N LYS A 136 -19.20 4.91 4.95
CA LYS A 136 -20.50 4.69 4.31
C LYS A 136 -21.23 3.47 4.84
N HIS A 137 -20.49 2.42 5.14
CA HIS A 137 -21.00 1.13 5.55
C HIS A 137 -20.13 0.62 6.72
N PRO A 138 -20.40 1.07 7.95
CA PRO A 138 -19.61 0.67 9.11
C PRO A 138 -19.66 -0.83 9.31
N ASP A 139 -18.48 -1.44 9.31
CA ASP A 139 -18.29 -2.86 9.58
C ASP A 139 -17.14 -3.03 10.56
N VAL A 140 -17.34 -3.89 11.55
CA VAL A 140 -16.44 -4.08 12.69
C VAL A 140 -15.11 -4.67 12.26
N GLU A 141 -15.15 -5.65 11.36
CA GLU A 141 -13.95 -6.34 10.88
C GLU A 141 -13.14 -5.39 10.00
N ILE A 142 -13.81 -4.59 9.17
CA ILE A 142 -13.15 -3.52 8.40
C ILE A 142 -12.46 -2.51 9.33
N ALA A 143 -13.16 -2.03 10.37
CA ALA A 143 -12.60 -1.07 11.33
C ALA A 143 -11.35 -1.61 12.01
N GLU A 144 -11.41 -2.85 12.50
CA GLU A 144 -10.29 -3.52 13.17
C GLU A 144 -9.08 -3.61 12.25
N GLN A 145 -9.27 -4.03 11.00
CA GLN A 145 -8.16 -4.20 10.06
C GLN A 145 -7.58 -2.86 9.60
N ILE A 146 -8.40 -1.81 9.47
CA ILE A 146 -7.92 -0.45 9.22
C ILE A 146 -6.98 -0.01 10.35
N ILE A 147 -7.39 -0.17 11.60
CA ILE A 147 -6.58 0.21 12.77
C ILE A 147 -5.28 -0.60 12.80
N LYS A 148 -5.33 -1.92 12.54
CA LYS A 148 -4.14 -2.79 12.43
C LYS A 148 -3.17 -2.35 11.35
N CYS A 149 -3.66 -1.93 10.17
CA CYS A 149 -2.81 -1.39 9.11
C CYS A 149 -2.06 -0.13 9.59
N ILE A 150 -2.78 0.79 10.24
CA ILE A 150 -2.22 2.06 10.70
C ILE A 150 -1.20 1.83 11.82
N GLU A 151 -1.51 0.97 12.79
CA GLU A 151 -0.57 0.54 13.84
C GLU A 151 0.69 -0.06 13.24
N LYS A 152 0.54 -1.02 12.31
CA LYS A 152 1.67 -1.71 11.67
C LYS A 152 2.57 -0.75 10.91
N TRP A 153 1.99 0.17 10.16
CA TRP A 153 2.75 1.11 9.33
C TRP A 153 3.34 2.27 10.13
N ASN A 154 2.86 2.49 11.36
CA ASN A 154 3.32 3.57 12.24
C ASN A 154 3.33 4.94 11.53
N ASP A 155 2.34 5.19 10.67
CA ASP A 155 2.28 6.37 9.82
C ASP A 155 1.40 7.46 10.46
N LYS A 156 2.07 8.47 11.04
CA LYS A 156 1.43 9.59 11.73
C LYS A 156 0.48 10.40 10.83
N ALA A 157 0.58 10.26 9.50
CA ALA A 157 -0.36 10.89 8.58
C ALA A 157 -1.82 10.47 8.84
N PHE A 158 -2.05 9.29 9.44
CA PHE A 158 -3.38 8.76 9.73
C PHE A 158 -3.95 9.15 11.11
N ILE A 159 -3.20 9.88 11.96
CA ILE A 159 -3.70 10.28 13.30
C ILE A 159 -5.03 11.01 13.21
N ASN A 160 -5.11 12.03 12.35
CA ASN A 160 -6.34 12.81 12.15
C ASN A 160 -7.49 11.96 11.61
N THR A 161 -7.19 10.90 10.86
CA THR A 161 -8.18 9.99 10.30
C THR A 161 -8.72 9.07 11.38
N LEU A 162 -7.84 8.45 12.19
CA LEU A 162 -8.23 7.62 13.34
C LEU A 162 -9.10 8.41 14.33
N GLN A 163 -8.73 9.65 14.65
CA GLN A 163 -9.51 10.50 15.56
C GLN A 163 -10.95 10.75 15.10
N LYS A 164 -11.18 10.76 13.78
CA LYS A 164 -12.51 10.98 13.19
C LYS A 164 -13.30 9.69 12.97
N MET A 165 -12.63 8.53 13.08
CA MET A 165 -13.26 7.25 12.82
C MET A 165 -14.21 6.90 13.96
N ASN A 166 -15.50 6.74 13.62
CA ASN A 166 -16.55 6.43 14.58
C ASN A 166 -16.70 4.91 14.76
N CYS A 167 -16.08 4.37 15.81
CA CYS A 167 -16.13 2.94 16.11
C CYS A 167 -17.30 2.66 17.05
N GLU A 168 -18.41 2.13 16.53
CA GLU A 168 -19.63 1.87 17.33
C GLU A 168 -19.45 0.78 18.39
N ILE A 169 -18.40 -0.04 18.29
CA ILE A 169 -18.11 -1.13 19.23
C ILE A 169 -17.01 -0.71 20.21
N GLY A 170 -17.33 -0.79 21.50
CA GLY A 170 -16.46 -0.28 22.57
C GLY A 170 -15.05 -0.90 22.63
N PHE A 171 -14.86 -2.17 22.25
CA PHE A 171 -13.51 -2.73 22.23
C PHE A 171 -12.66 -2.20 21.07
N ILE A 172 -13.27 -1.95 19.90
CA ILE A 172 -12.58 -1.36 18.74
C ILE A 172 -12.23 0.09 19.03
N ASP A 173 -13.14 0.82 19.68
CA ASP A 173 -12.90 2.20 20.09
C ASP A 173 -11.73 2.29 21.07
N LEU A 174 -11.68 1.39 22.06
CA LEU A 174 -10.53 1.28 22.97
C LEU A 174 -9.22 0.93 22.23
N TYR A 175 -9.27 -0.02 21.30
CA TYR A 175 -8.09 -0.40 20.51
C TYR A 175 -7.57 0.77 19.66
N LYS A 176 -8.47 1.50 19.01
CA LYS A 176 -8.18 2.73 18.26
C LYS A 176 -7.48 3.76 19.15
N ASP A 177 -7.97 3.99 20.36
CA ASP A 177 -7.39 4.95 21.31
C ASP A 177 -5.98 4.53 21.75
N LEU A 178 -5.74 3.24 22.00
CA LEU A 178 -4.41 2.72 22.31
C LEU A 178 -3.41 2.95 21.15
N VAL A 179 -3.84 2.70 19.91
CA VAL A 179 -3.00 2.96 18.73
C VAL A 179 -2.74 4.46 18.55
N LEU A 180 -3.74 5.31 18.79
CA LEU A 180 -3.58 6.77 18.77
C LEU A 180 -2.53 7.26 19.77
N GLU A 181 -2.58 6.77 21.01
CA GLU A 181 -1.58 7.10 22.04
C GLU A 181 -0.16 6.67 21.61
N GLN A 182 -0.01 5.46 21.08
CA GLN A 182 1.28 4.97 20.59
C GLN A 182 1.86 5.85 19.48
N LEU A 183 1.05 6.22 18.48
CA LEU A 183 1.48 7.06 17.35
C LEU A 183 1.89 8.48 17.77
N GLN A 184 1.32 9.00 18.86
CA GLN A 184 1.62 10.34 19.38
C GLN A 184 2.88 10.39 20.26
N LEU A 185 3.29 9.27 20.85
CA LEU A 185 4.48 9.17 21.70
C LEU A 185 5.78 8.94 20.90
N LEU A 186 5.66 8.38 19.70
CA LEU A 186 6.74 8.23 18.72
C LEU A 186 7.00 9.55 18.00
#